data_AF-A0A968NL49-F1
#
_entry.id   AF-A0A968NL49-F1
#
_cell.length_a   1.000
_cell.length_b   1.000
_cell.length_c   1.000
_cell.angle_alpha   90.00
_cell.angle_beta   90.00
_cell.angle_gamma   90.00
#
_symmetry.space_group_name_H-M   'P 1'
#
loop_
_entity.id
_entity.type
_entity.pdbx_description
1 polymer ?
#
loop_
_entity_poly.entity_id
_entity_poly.type
_entity_poly.pdbx_seq_one_letter_code
_entity_poly.pdbx_strand_id
1 'polypeptide(L)'
;MAAVNGYINNPGRYENPYFATVSHDGEIIAIAIRTPPFGLLLSRIRDLRALEMIARDYYSHFGLLPEVNAPAIESQTFAKVWCSLTGQSFKLKLALCTRFRS
;
A
#
# COMPACT_ATOMS: atom_id res chain seq x y z
N MET A 1 -15.42 -3.52 8.31
CA MET A 1 -14.50 -2.87 7.35
C MET A 1 -14.05 -1.54 7.93
N ALA A 2 -12.77 -1.18 7.89
CA ALA A 2 -12.33 0.11 8.42
C ALA A 2 -11.17 0.67 7.58
N ALA A 3 -11.52 1.29 6.44
CA ALA A 3 -10.79 2.37 5.79
C ALA A 3 -11.59 2.91 4.57
N VAL A 4 -12.89 3.18 4.68
CA VAL A 4 -13.64 3.93 3.64
C VAL A 4 -14.84 4.66 4.28
N ASN A 5 -14.62 5.73 5.06
CA ASN A 5 -15.73 6.64 5.43
C ASN A 5 -15.55 8.06 4.86
N GLY A 6 -14.32 8.45 4.51
CA GLY A 6 -14.04 9.77 3.94
C GLY A 6 -14.35 9.91 2.44
N TYR A 7 -14.24 8.83 1.65
CA TYR A 7 -14.41 8.88 0.19
C TYR A 7 -15.88 8.74 -0.26
N ILE A 8 -16.66 7.91 0.44
CA ILE A 8 -18.10 7.72 0.13
C ILE A 8 -18.88 9.03 0.30
N ASN A 9 -18.48 9.86 1.26
CA ASN A 9 -19.18 11.11 1.58
C ASN A 9 -18.65 12.34 0.82
N ASN A 10 -17.49 12.24 0.15
CA ASN A 10 -16.92 13.33 -0.65
C ASN A 10 -15.93 12.78 -1.70
N PRO A 11 -16.41 12.26 -2.84
CA PRO A 11 -15.57 11.61 -3.85
C PRO A 11 -14.55 12.54 -4.52
N GLY A 12 -14.72 13.87 -4.41
CA GLY A 12 -13.77 14.88 -4.92
C GLY A 12 -12.67 15.30 -3.94
N ARG A 13 -12.64 14.72 -2.72
CA ARG A 13 -11.71 15.14 -1.67
C ARG A 13 -10.24 14.83 -1.98
N TYR A 14 -9.98 13.77 -2.73
CA TYR A 14 -8.63 13.32 -3.06
C TYR A 14 -8.46 13.30 -4.57
N GLU A 15 -7.36 13.88 -5.04
CA GLU A 15 -6.99 13.82 -6.45
C GLU A 15 -6.41 12.44 -6.75
N ASN A 16 -7.06 11.69 -7.65
CA ASN A 16 -6.63 10.39 -8.15
C ASN A 16 -6.26 9.37 -7.03
N PRO A 17 -7.22 9.02 -6.14
CA PRO A 17 -6.98 8.05 -5.08
C PRO A 17 -6.89 6.63 -5.65
N TYR A 18 -6.22 5.76 -4.91
CA TYR A 18 -6.12 4.34 -5.25
C TYR A 18 -6.64 3.50 -4.09
N PHE A 19 -7.56 2.59 -4.39
CA PHE A 19 -8.11 1.63 -3.43
C PHE A 19 -8.16 0.27 -4.11
N ALA A 20 -7.39 -0.69 -3.59
CA ALA A 20 -7.35 -2.04 -4.13
C ALA A 20 -7.35 -3.09 -3.01
N THR A 21 -7.91 -4.24 -3.32
CA THR A 21 -7.88 -5.43 -2.47
C THR A 21 -7.49 -6.64 -3.30
N VAL A 22 -6.69 -7.53 -2.71
CA VAL A 22 -6.45 -8.87 -3.27
C VAL A 22 -7.26 -9.85 -2.44
N SER A 23 -8.00 -10.72 -3.11
CA SER A 23 -8.78 -11.78 -2.49
C SER A 23 -8.40 -13.15 -3.01
N HIS A 24 -8.58 -14.16 -2.15
CA HIS A 24 -8.45 -15.57 -2.50
C HIS A 24 -9.59 -16.32 -1.80
N ASP A 25 -10.35 -17.12 -2.55
CA ASP A 25 -11.52 -17.86 -2.05
C ASP A 25 -12.53 -17.00 -1.26
N GLY A 26 -12.78 -15.78 -1.75
CA GLY A 26 -13.71 -14.83 -1.12
C GLY A 26 -13.14 -14.09 0.10
N GLU A 27 -11.94 -14.45 0.57
CA GLU A 27 -11.27 -13.79 1.70
C GLU A 27 -10.33 -12.69 1.22
N ILE A 28 -10.36 -11.53 1.88
CA ILE A 28 -9.40 -10.44 1.62
C ILE A 28 -8.06 -10.80 2.26
N ILE A 29 -7.02 -10.92 1.43
CA ILE A 29 -5.67 -11.28 1.84
C ILE A 29 -4.66 -10.12 1.75
N ALA A 30 -5.03 -9.01 1.12
CA ALA A 30 -4.26 -7.77 1.13
C ALA A 30 -5.14 -6.55 0.81
N ILE A 31 -4.77 -5.39 1.38
CA ILE A 31 -5.42 -4.11 1.14
C ILE A 31 -4.35 -3.07 0.80
N ALA A 32 -4.59 -2.27 -0.23
CA ALA A 32 -3.73 -1.17 -0.65
C ALA A 32 -4.54 0.12 -0.80
N ILE A 33 -4.06 1.22 -0.21
CA ILE A 33 -4.74 2.51 -0.19
C ILE A 33 -3.73 3.62 -0.46
N ARG A 34 -4.03 4.52 -1.40
CA ARG A 34 -3.30 5.79 -1.56
C ARG A 34 -4.30 6.94 -1.64
N THR A 35 -4.09 7.93 -0.80
CA THR A 35 -4.85 9.18 -0.80
C THR A 35 -3.86 10.33 -0.78
N PRO A 36 -3.54 10.94 -1.93
CA PRO A 36 -2.57 12.03 -1.98
C PRO A 36 -2.89 13.14 -0.95
N PRO A 37 -1.88 13.74 -0.31
CA PRO A 37 -0.43 13.57 -0.57
C PRO A 37 0.21 12.36 0.10
N PHE A 38 -0.54 11.50 0.79
CA PHE A 38 0.01 10.33 1.48
C PHE A 38 0.42 9.23 0.50
N GLY A 39 1.53 8.56 0.79
CA GLY A 39 2.03 7.41 0.04
C GLY A 39 1.10 6.19 0.10
N LEU A 40 1.51 5.10 -0.55
CA LEU A 40 0.75 3.87 -0.59
C LEU A 40 0.79 3.16 0.78
N LEU A 41 -0.35 3.02 1.43
CA LEU A 41 -0.54 2.23 2.62
C LEU A 41 -0.87 0.78 2.25
N LEU A 42 -0.11 -0.17 2.80
CA LEU A 42 -0.40 -1.60 2.72
C LEU A 42 -0.88 -2.10 4.07
N SER A 43 -1.99 -2.82 4.08
CA SER A 43 -2.62 -3.31 5.30
C SER A 43 -3.19 -4.71 5.11
N ARG A 44 -3.27 -5.46 6.22
CA ARG A 44 -3.80 -6.83 6.28
C ARG A 44 -3.19 -7.76 5.23
N ILE A 45 -1.87 -7.69 5.06
CA ILE A 45 -1.15 -8.60 4.16
C ILE A 45 -1.07 -9.97 4.85
N ARG A 46 -1.93 -10.90 4.45
CA ARG A 46 -1.96 -12.29 4.94
C ARG A 46 -1.10 -13.21 4.07
N ASP A 47 -0.83 -12.80 2.84
CA ASP A 47 0.03 -13.49 1.88
C ASP A 47 0.90 -12.49 1.13
N LEU A 48 2.23 -12.64 1.24
CA LEU A 48 3.19 -11.73 0.60
C LEU A 48 3.15 -11.81 -0.94
N ARG A 49 2.64 -12.90 -1.52
CA ARG A 49 2.47 -13.02 -2.99
C ARG A 49 1.48 -11.99 -3.54
N ALA A 50 0.54 -11.53 -2.71
CA ALA A 50 -0.41 -10.48 -3.09
C ALA A 50 0.26 -9.12 -3.38
N LEU A 51 1.48 -8.89 -2.86
CA LEU A 51 2.22 -7.64 -3.08
C LEU A 51 2.62 -7.46 -4.55
N GLU A 52 2.88 -8.54 -5.27
CA GLU A 52 3.18 -8.49 -6.70
C GLU A 52 1.97 -8.06 -7.53
N MET A 53 0.78 -8.55 -7.18
CA MET A 53 -0.46 -8.13 -7.84
C MET A 53 -0.72 -6.64 -7.61
N ILE A 54 -0.58 -6.16 -6.37
CA ILE A 54 -0.75 -4.74 -6.04
C ILE A 54 0.28 -3.87 -6.76
N ALA A 55 1.54 -4.30 -6.84
CA ALA A 55 2.60 -3.54 -7.50
C ALA A 55 2.34 -3.37 -9.00
N ARG A 56 1.96 -4.45 -9.70
CA ARG A 56 1.64 -4.42 -11.13
C ARG A 56 0.42 -3.55 -11.43
N ASP A 57 -0.64 -3.72 -10.65
CA ASP A 57 -1.86 -2.92 -10.79
C ASP A 57 -1.56 -1.43 -10.60
N TYR A 58 -0.94 -1.06 -9.48
CA TYR A 58 -0.54 0.32 -9.21
C TYR A 58 0.37 0.90 -10.31
N TYR A 59 1.37 0.13 -10.77
CA TYR A 59 2.29 0.59 -11.82
C TYR A 59 1.55 0.91 -13.12
N SER A 60 0.58 0.07 -13.53
CA SER A 60 -0.20 0.29 -14.74
C SER A 60 -1.06 1.56 -14.72
N HIS A 61 -1.44 2.04 -13.53
CA HIS A 61 -2.27 3.22 -13.36
C HIS A 61 -1.50 4.51 -13.06
N PHE A 62 -0.38 4.43 -12.34
CA PHE A 62 0.31 5.62 -11.80
C PHE A 62 1.79 5.73 -12.19
N GLY A 63 2.43 4.64 -12.64
CA GLY A 63 3.84 4.61 -13.07
C GLY A 63 4.88 4.77 -11.97
N LEU A 64 4.82 5.85 -11.18
CA LEU A 64 5.80 6.14 -10.13
C LEU A 64 5.19 6.04 -8.74
N LEU A 65 6.00 5.51 -7.81
CA LEU A 65 5.62 5.38 -6.42
C LEU A 65 6.64 6.10 -5.54
N PRO A 66 6.24 7.19 -4.85
CA PRO A 66 7.17 7.94 -4.01
C PRO A 66 7.41 7.28 -2.65
N GLU A 67 6.39 6.65 -2.06
CA GLU A 67 6.47 6.12 -0.69
C GLU A 67 5.49 4.96 -0.48
N VAL A 68 5.92 3.99 0.34
CA VAL A 68 5.10 2.88 0.85
C VAL A 68 5.17 2.85 2.37
N ASN A 69 4.01 2.75 3.01
CA ASN A 69 3.84 2.58 4.44
C ASN A 69 3.22 1.21 4.73
N ALA A 70 3.94 0.37 5.48
CA ALA A 70 3.50 -0.95 5.91
C ALA A 70 4.36 -1.41 7.10
N PRO A 71 4.02 -2.52 7.79
CA PRO A 71 4.98 -3.14 8.69
C PRO A 71 6.26 -3.56 7.94
N ALA A 72 7.34 -3.76 8.70
CA ALA A 72 8.69 -3.80 8.16
C ALA A 72 8.89 -4.90 7.10
N ILE A 73 8.30 -6.08 7.31
CA ILE A 73 8.45 -7.23 6.41
C ILE A 73 7.74 -6.95 5.08
N GLU A 74 6.52 -6.43 5.15
CA GLU A 74 5.65 -6.15 4.02
C GLU A 74 6.20 -4.99 3.19
N SER A 75 6.63 -3.90 3.83
CA SER A 75 7.22 -2.74 3.14
C SER A 75 8.53 -3.12 2.45
N GLN A 76 9.39 -3.89 3.10
CA GLN A 76 10.63 -4.37 2.49
C GLN A 76 10.36 -5.34 1.33
N THR A 77 9.39 -6.26 1.48
CA THR A 77 9.03 -7.21 0.43
C THR A 77 8.45 -6.49 -0.77
N PHE A 78 7.52 -5.57 -0.55
CA PHE A 78 6.95 -4.75 -1.61
C PHE A 78 8.01 -3.91 -2.31
N ALA A 79 8.93 -3.29 -1.58
CA ALA A 79 10.00 -2.49 -2.17
C ALA A 79 10.93 -3.32 -3.08
N LYS A 80 11.21 -4.58 -2.71
CA LYS A 80 11.97 -5.51 -3.56
C LYS A 80 11.20 -5.86 -4.83
N VAL A 81 9.91 -6.19 -4.72
CA VAL A 81 9.03 -6.46 -5.87
C VAL A 81 8.99 -5.24 -6.79
N TRP A 82 8.78 -4.05 -6.24
CA TRP A 82 8.70 -2.80 -6.98
C TRP A 82 10.00 -2.49 -7.71
N CYS A 83 11.15 -2.66 -7.05
CA CYS A 83 12.47 -2.51 -7.66
C CYS A 83 12.68 -3.50 -8.82
N SER A 84 12.29 -4.76 -8.64
CA SER A 84 12.37 -5.77 -9.71
C SER A 84 11.44 -5.46 -10.87
N LEU A 85 10.26 -4.89 -10.61
CA LEU A 85 9.26 -4.57 -11.63
C LEU A 85 9.63 -3.32 -12.45
N THR A 86 10.20 -2.30 -11.80
CA THR A 86 10.32 -0.95 -12.36
C THR A 86 11.77 -0.47 -12.54
N GLY A 87 12.73 -1.15 -11.90
CA GLY A 87 14.10 -0.66 -11.75
C GLY A 87 14.26 0.49 -10.75
N GLN A 88 13.17 0.97 -10.13
CA GLN A 88 13.24 2.04 -9.15
C GLN A 88 13.91 1.56 -7.86
N SER A 89 15.03 2.18 -7.50
CA SER A 89 15.72 1.90 -6.25
C SER A 89 14.90 2.41 -5.05
N PHE A 90 15.13 1.80 -3.88
CA PHE A 90 14.43 2.17 -2.66
C PHE A 90 15.40 2.31 -1.49
N LYS A 91 14.97 3.09 -0.48
CA LYS A 91 15.64 3.19 0.81
C LYS A 91 14.63 2.86 1.90
N LEU A 92 14.97 1.92 2.78
CA LEU A 92 14.13 1.62 3.93
C LEU A 92 14.24 2.76 4.96
N LYS A 93 13.09 3.28 5.36
CA LYS A 93 12.96 4.21 6.48
C LYS A 93 12.26 3.48 7.61
N LEU A 94 13.01 3.08 8.64
CA LEU A 94 12.42 2.52 9.84
C LEU A 94 11.88 3.65 10.72
N ALA A 95 10.60 3.59 11.04
CA ALA A 95 10.02 4.32 12.16
C ALA A 95 9.97 3.38 13.36
N LEU A 96 10.77 3.65 14.39
CA LEU A 96 10.62 2.97 15.68
C LEU A 96 9.30 3.41 16.31
N CYS A 97 8.47 2.43 16.69
CA CYS A 97 7.32 2.69 17.53
C CYS A 97 7.83 3.12 18.91
N THR A 98 7.83 4.42 19.20
CA THR A 98 8.02 4.92 20.56
C THR A 98 6.80 4.52 21.38
N ARG A 99 6.98 3.52 22.25
CA ARG A 99 5.94 3.05 23.15
C ARG A 99 5.68 4.15 24.19
N PHE A 100 4.61 4.92 24.04
CA PHE A 100 4.10 5.74 25.14
C PHE A 100 3.57 4.80 26.21
N ARG A 101 4.29 4.66 27.33
CA ARG A 101 3.70 4.19 28.59
C ARG A 101 2.89 5.35 29.16
N SER A 102 1.59 5.15 29.32
CA SER A 102 0.75 5.88 30.29
C SER A 102 1.07 5.41 31.71
#